data_AF-A0A2W4M493-F1
#
_entry.id   AF-A0A2W4M493-F1
#
_cell.length_a   1.000
_cell.length_b   1.000
_cell.length_c   1.000
_cell.angle_alpha   90.00
_cell.angle_beta   90.00
_cell.angle_gamma   90.00
#
_symmetry.space_group_name_H-M   'P 1'
#
loop_
_entity.id
_entity.type
_entity.pdbx_description
1 polymer ?
#
loop_
_entity_poly.entity_id
_entity_poly.type
_entity_poly.pdbx_seq_one_letter_code
_entity_poly.pdbx_strand_id
1 'polypeptide(L)'
;ALADTLITHAARPEAGVLSMRRSVRIATHPALRGRGLGRALVQHVHRHYAVDLFGTLFGATPELLEFRRALGYRLVRVGTARGARSGEPSAVMIRAASERGARLVDSLVADLARDLPIQLELVAADEGFALDPELARAFAIDLPPAVDLDREQLALRVRRYLEGPQPSNAAAWVLTRFVDEHRLLLSELSPTDRALIEGRVVLRQSWERVARSAGLDGAASAMRALRPALRRLAERAGLVSNDPGAWADDAFRHEG
;
A
#
# COMPACT_ATOMS: atom_id res chain seq x y z
N ALA A 1 0.53 8.31 13.01
CA ALA A 1 -0.53 7.54 12.33
C ALA A 1 -0.61 7.90 10.84
N LEU A 2 -1.25 9.01 10.41
CA LEU A 2 -1.34 9.32 8.97
C LEU A 2 0.03 9.54 8.31
N ALA A 3 0.90 10.38 8.90
CA ALA A 3 2.25 10.60 8.41
C ALA A 3 3.03 9.28 8.29
N ASP A 4 3.06 8.49 9.36
CA ASP A 4 3.67 7.15 9.37
C ASP A 4 3.08 6.21 8.30
N THR A 5 1.76 6.22 8.08
CA THR A 5 1.16 5.42 7.01
C THR A 5 1.64 5.85 5.63
N LEU A 6 1.79 7.15 5.38
CA LEU A 6 2.29 7.66 4.10
C LEU A 6 3.79 7.37 3.91
N ILE A 7 4.60 7.69 4.91
CA ILE A 7 6.06 7.56 4.84
C ILE A 7 6.46 6.09 4.84
N THR A 8 5.99 5.33 5.83
CA THR A 8 6.41 3.95 6.07
C THR A 8 5.69 2.97 5.15
N HIS A 9 4.35 3.05 5.09
CA HIS A 9 3.54 2.01 4.45
C HIS A 9 3.26 2.26 2.97
N ALA A 10 3.36 3.51 2.51
CA ALA A 10 3.22 3.87 1.09
C ALA A 10 4.56 4.30 0.45
N ALA A 11 5.67 4.23 1.18
CA ALA A 11 6.99 4.63 0.73
C ALA A 11 7.04 6.05 0.13
N ARG A 12 6.41 7.01 0.84
CA ARG A 12 6.33 8.43 0.47
C ARG A 12 7.04 9.33 1.48
N PRO A 13 8.39 9.37 1.49
CA PRO A 13 9.13 10.26 2.38
C PRO A 13 8.75 11.74 2.18
N GLU A 14 8.39 12.16 0.97
CA GLU A 14 7.94 13.51 0.66
C GLU A 14 6.66 13.94 1.42
N ALA A 15 5.90 12.98 1.95
CA ALA A 15 4.76 13.29 2.83
C ALA A 15 5.19 13.89 4.17
N GLY A 16 6.45 13.69 4.59
CA GLY A 16 6.97 14.15 5.88
C GLY A 16 7.08 15.67 6.01
N VAL A 17 7.13 16.39 4.89
CA VAL A 17 7.21 17.86 4.86
C VAL A 17 5.87 18.54 4.58
N LEU A 18 4.78 17.76 4.42
CA LEU A 18 3.45 18.27 4.16
C LEU A 18 2.67 18.50 5.45
N SER A 19 2.03 19.66 5.56
CA SER A 19 1.11 19.96 6.65
C SER A 19 -0.15 19.11 6.51
N MET A 20 -0.57 18.45 7.59
CA MET A 20 -1.69 17.51 7.52
C MET A 20 -2.59 17.52 8.75
N ARG A 21 -3.89 17.28 8.53
CA ARG A 21 -4.88 17.06 9.58
C ARG A 21 -5.60 15.73 9.40
N ARG A 22 -5.60 14.93 10.47
CA ARG A 22 -6.29 13.64 10.47
C ARG A 22 -7.65 13.73 11.17
N SER A 23 -8.72 13.42 10.46
CA SER A 23 -10.03 13.15 11.05
C SER A 23 -9.98 11.76 11.71
N VAL A 24 -9.95 11.74 13.06
CA VAL A 24 -9.88 10.50 13.86
C VAL A 24 -11.27 9.89 14.04
N ARG A 25 -12.26 10.71 14.38
CA ARG A 25 -13.65 10.28 14.56
C ARG A 25 -14.59 11.41 14.15
N ILE A 26 -15.73 11.03 13.59
CA ILE A 26 -16.89 11.90 13.43
C ILE A 26 -18.02 11.20 14.16
N ALA A 27 -18.72 11.93 15.02
CA ALA A 27 -19.85 11.41 15.77
C ALA A 27 -21.00 12.38 15.65
N THR A 28 -22.17 11.87 15.28
CA THR A 28 -23.44 12.57 15.33
C THR A 28 -24.41 11.75 16.15
N HIS A 29 -25.34 12.40 16.83
CA HIS A 29 -26.40 11.71 17.55
C HIS A 29 -27.17 10.77 16.59
N PRO A 30 -27.50 9.52 16.97
CA PRO A 30 -28.16 8.56 16.08
C PRO A 30 -29.43 9.11 15.42
N ALA A 31 -30.28 9.81 16.18
CA ALA A 31 -31.52 10.43 15.69
C ALA A 31 -31.30 11.54 14.64
N LEU A 32 -30.07 12.02 14.45
CA LEU A 32 -29.71 13.08 13.51
C LEU A 32 -28.83 12.59 12.34
N ARG A 33 -28.64 11.27 12.21
CA ARG A 33 -27.95 10.68 11.05
C ARG A 33 -28.77 10.90 9.77
N GLY A 34 -28.09 10.92 8.62
CA GLY A 34 -28.72 11.16 7.32
C GLY A 34 -29.17 12.61 7.07
N ARG A 35 -29.07 13.51 8.05
CA ARG A 35 -29.48 14.93 7.93
C ARG A 35 -28.36 15.89 7.55
N GLY A 36 -27.24 15.38 7.02
CA GLY A 36 -26.11 16.19 6.57
C GLY A 36 -25.19 16.75 7.68
N LEU A 37 -25.46 16.53 8.97
CA LEU A 37 -24.62 17.04 10.06
C LEU A 37 -23.16 16.59 9.99
N GLY A 38 -22.92 15.30 9.68
CA GLY A 38 -21.56 14.78 9.53
C GLY A 38 -20.78 15.50 8.43
N ARG A 39 -21.45 15.79 7.31
CA ARG A 39 -20.89 16.58 6.19
C ARG A 39 -20.60 18.02 6.63
N ALA A 40 -21.54 18.66 7.32
CA ALA A 40 -21.36 20.03 7.80
C ALA A 40 -20.16 20.16 8.75
N LEU A 41 -19.97 19.20 9.67
CA LEU A 41 -18.82 19.16 10.58
C LEU A 41 -17.50 19.05 9.83
N VAL A 42 -17.40 18.14 8.85
CA VAL A 42 -16.16 17.97 8.08
C VAL A 42 -15.86 19.20 7.23
N GLN A 43 -16.86 19.77 6.57
CA GLN A 43 -16.67 20.97 5.77
C GLN A 43 -16.30 22.19 6.61
N HIS A 44 -16.81 22.31 7.85
CA HIS A 44 -16.38 23.34 8.78
C HIS A 44 -14.88 23.23 9.07
N VAL A 45 -14.38 22.02 9.35
CA VAL A 45 -12.94 21.75 9.56
C VAL A 45 -12.14 22.09 8.30
N HIS A 46 -12.62 21.73 7.10
CA HIS A 46 -11.93 22.06 5.85
C HIS A 46 -11.80 23.57 5.61
N ARG A 47 -12.83 24.36 5.96
CA ARG A 47 -12.79 25.82 5.82
C ARG A 47 -11.91 26.49 6.86
N HIS A 48 -11.79 25.91 8.05
CA HIS A 48 -11.11 26.55 9.17
C HIS A 48 -9.58 26.34 9.17
N TYR A 49 -9.08 25.30 8.48
CA TYR A 49 -7.66 24.97 8.49
C TYR A 49 -7.05 25.00 7.09
N ALA A 50 -5.98 25.77 6.93
CA ALA A 50 -5.10 25.69 5.77
C ALA A 50 -4.03 24.61 6.02
N VAL A 51 -4.09 23.52 5.27
CA VAL A 51 -3.12 22.41 5.28
C VAL A 51 -2.97 21.84 3.88
N ASP A 52 -1.93 21.04 3.64
CA ASP A 52 -1.74 20.35 2.36
C ASP A 52 -2.70 19.17 2.22
N LEU A 53 -2.93 18.43 3.32
CA LEU A 53 -3.69 17.18 3.32
C LEU A 53 -4.68 17.09 4.50
N PHE A 54 -5.92 16.72 4.18
CA PHE A 54 -6.83 16.14 5.16
C PHE A 54 -6.87 14.63 4.96
N GLY A 55 -6.58 13.85 5.99
CA GLY A 55 -6.63 12.38 5.91
C GLY A 55 -7.55 11.74 6.93
N THR A 56 -7.90 10.48 6.70
CA THR A 56 -8.62 9.65 7.66
C THR A 56 -8.22 8.19 7.47
N LEU A 57 -8.30 7.42 8.56
CA LEU A 57 -8.05 5.99 8.59
C LEU A 57 -9.19 5.33 9.38
N PHE A 58 -9.87 4.35 8.79
CA PHE A 58 -11.05 3.71 9.38
C PHE A 58 -11.20 2.25 8.88
N GLY A 59 -11.98 1.43 9.57
CA GLY A 59 -12.41 0.11 9.06
C GLY A 59 -13.40 0.32 7.91
N ALA A 60 -13.13 -0.25 6.75
CA ALA A 60 -13.80 0.11 5.52
C ALA A 60 -15.20 -0.52 5.42
N THR A 61 -16.20 0.33 5.24
CA THR A 61 -17.54 -0.06 4.78
C THR A 61 -17.88 0.73 3.50
N PRO A 62 -18.74 0.20 2.61
CA PRO A 62 -19.18 0.93 1.41
C PRO A 62 -19.72 2.34 1.74
N GLU A 63 -20.52 2.48 2.80
CA GLU A 63 -21.17 3.73 3.18
C GLU A 63 -20.17 4.77 3.68
N LEU A 64 -19.14 4.34 4.44
CA LEU A 64 -18.10 5.25 4.90
C LEU A 64 -17.19 5.71 3.76
N LEU A 65 -16.89 4.82 2.81
CA LEU A 65 -16.14 5.17 1.61
C LEU A 65 -16.92 6.20 0.78
N GLU A 66 -18.21 5.96 0.53
CA GLU A 66 -19.10 6.88 -0.19
C GLU A 66 -19.20 8.24 0.52
N PHE A 67 -19.45 8.25 1.84
CA PHE A 67 -19.51 9.49 2.63
C PHE A 67 -18.23 10.33 2.48
N ARG A 68 -17.06 9.70 2.49
CA ARG A 68 -15.77 10.39 2.33
C ARG A 68 -15.55 10.88 0.90
N ARG A 69 -15.94 10.10 -0.12
CA ARG A 69 -15.90 10.52 -1.53
C ARG A 69 -16.73 11.76 -1.79
N ALA A 70 -17.96 11.80 -1.25
CA ALA A 70 -18.85 12.96 -1.36
C ALA A 70 -18.26 14.25 -0.74
N LEU A 71 -17.19 14.12 0.07
CA LEU A 71 -16.44 15.21 0.68
C LEU A 71 -15.10 15.52 -0.04
N GLY A 72 -14.85 14.88 -1.18
CA GLY A 72 -13.65 15.04 -2.00
C GLY A 72 -12.43 14.25 -1.52
N TYR A 73 -12.63 13.24 -0.67
CA TYR A 73 -11.54 12.34 -0.30
C TYR A 73 -11.39 11.23 -1.35
N ARG A 74 -10.15 10.86 -1.64
CA ARG A 74 -9.79 9.75 -2.53
C ARG A 74 -9.16 8.63 -1.74
N LEU A 75 -9.49 7.39 -2.11
CA LEU A 75 -8.88 6.21 -1.51
C LEU A 75 -7.43 6.09 -1.99
N VAL A 76 -6.48 6.09 -1.06
CA VAL A 76 -5.04 6.04 -1.37
C VAL A 76 -4.37 4.76 -0.89
N ARG A 77 -5.00 4.01 0.01
CA ARG A 77 -4.48 2.75 0.53
C ARG A 77 -5.59 1.91 1.14
N VAL A 78 -5.50 0.60 0.92
CA VAL A 78 -6.21 -0.43 1.68
C VAL A 78 -5.19 -1.17 2.55
N GLY A 79 -5.47 -1.30 3.84
CA GLY A 79 -4.65 -2.06 4.78
C GLY A 79 -5.16 -3.49 4.91
N THR A 80 -4.23 -4.44 5.01
CA THR A 80 -4.53 -5.87 5.04
C THR A 80 -4.84 -6.44 6.42
N ALA A 81 -4.63 -5.67 7.49
CA ALA A 81 -5.01 -6.10 8.84
C ALA A 81 -6.46 -5.68 9.12
N ARG A 82 -7.33 -6.66 9.32
CA ARG A 82 -8.68 -6.42 9.87
C ARG A 82 -8.56 -5.82 11.26
N GLY A 83 -9.29 -4.75 11.54
CA GLY A 83 -9.35 -4.18 12.88
C GLY A 83 -10.03 -5.16 13.85
N ALA A 84 -9.52 -5.28 15.08
CA ALA A 84 -9.98 -6.21 16.12
C ALA A 84 -11.47 -6.09 16.55
N ARG A 85 -12.26 -5.22 15.92
CA ARG A 85 -13.69 -4.99 16.22
C ARG A 85 -14.65 -5.12 15.04
N SER A 86 -14.22 -4.85 13.80
CA SER A 86 -15.13 -4.89 12.63
C SER A 86 -14.85 -6.05 11.68
N GLY A 87 -13.68 -6.68 11.77
CA GLY A 87 -13.30 -7.67 10.77
C GLY A 87 -13.19 -7.06 9.37
N GLU A 88 -13.14 -5.74 9.19
CA GLU A 88 -13.02 -5.14 7.84
C GLU A 88 -11.58 -4.68 7.60
N PRO A 89 -11.10 -4.73 6.34
CA PRO A 89 -9.83 -4.12 5.98
C PRO A 89 -9.86 -2.62 6.31
N SER A 90 -8.72 -2.07 6.68
CA SER A 90 -8.63 -0.62 6.92
C SER A 90 -8.55 0.13 5.59
N ALA A 91 -9.16 1.31 5.51
CA ALA A 91 -9.03 2.23 4.40
C ALA A 91 -8.35 3.51 4.85
N VAL A 92 -7.48 4.04 4.00
CA VAL A 92 -6.91 5.38 4.13
C VAL A 92 -7.42 6.22 2.98
N MET A 93 -8.08 7.31 3.33
CA MET A 93 -8.57 8.26 2.34
C MET A 93 -8.04 9.66 2.62
N ILE A 94 -7.69 10.38 1.56
CA ILE A 94 -7.06 11.70 1.64
C ILE A 94 -7.76 12.67 0.70
N ARG A 95 -7.99 13.87 1.20
CA ARG A 95 -8.38 15.04 0.42
C ARG A 95 -7.20 16.01 0.39
N ALA A 96 -6.71 16.31 -0.81
CA ALA A 96 -5.73 17.36 -1.00
C ALA A 96 -6.35 18.75 -0.80
N ALA A 97 -5.57 19.68 -0.27
CA ALA A 97 -5.94 21.07 -0.07
C ALA A 97 -4.85 22.06 -0.55
N SER A 98 -3.77 21.53 -1.15
CA SER A 98 -2.74 22.28 -1.88
C SER A 98 -2.32 21.52 -3.15
N GLU A 99 -1.60 22.18 -4.05
CA GLU A 99 -1.06 21.54 -5.26
C GLU A 99 -0.06 20.43 -4.95
N ARG A 100 0.81 20.64 -3.96
CA ARG A 100 1.76 19.62 -3.50
C ARG A 100 1.02 18.40 -2.93
N GLY A 101 -0.04 18.65 -2.17
CA GLY A 101 -0.92 17.60 -1.67
C GLY A 101 -1.63 16.85 -2.80
N ALA A 102 -2.09 17.56 -3.83
CA ALA A 102 -2.76 16.96 -4.98
C ALA A 102 -1.84 16.00 -5.74
N ARG A 103 -0.60 16.43 -6.05
CA ARG A 103 0.41 15.58 -6.71
C ARG A 103 0.69 14.30 -5.93
N LEU A 104 0.83 14.39 -4.60
CA LEU A 104 1.03 13.21 -3.76
C LEU A 104 -0.18 12.27 -3.83
N VAL A 105 -1.41 12.80 -3.67
CA VAL A 105 -2.63 12.00 -3.74
C VAL A 105 -2.78 11.33 -5.10
N ASP A 106 -2.51 12.01 -6.20
CA ASP A 106 -2.55 11.44 -7.55
C ASP A 106 -1.58 10.25 -7.67
N SER A 107 -0.34 10.41 -7.21
CA SER A 107 0.65 9.34 -7.22
C SER A 107 0.23 8.13 -6.38
N LEU A 108 -0.40 8.37 -5.23
CA LEU A 108 -0.84 7.30 -4.32
C LEU A 108 -2.04 6.54 -4.90
N VAL A 109 -2.97 7.25 -5.53
CA VAL A 109 -4.12 6.64 -6.20
C VAL A 109 -3.66 5.82 -7.41
N ALA A 110 -2.69 6.31 -8.18
CA ALA A 110 -2.10 5.56 -9.30
C ALA A 110 -1.39 4.27 -8.83
N ASP A 111 -0.66 4.32 -7.71
CA ASP A 111 -0.07 3.11 -7.12
C ASP A 111 -1.16 2.14 -6.66
N LEU A 112 -2.18 2.62 -5.94
CA LEU A 112 -3.29 1.78 -5.48
C LEU A 112 -4.02 1.12 -6.66
N ALA A 113 -4.19 1.82 -7.78
CA ALA A 113 -4.80 1.24 -8.97
C ALA A 113 -4.03 0.02 -9.50
N ARG A 114 -2.69 0.04 -9.42
CA ARG A 114 -1.85 -1.12 -9.78
C ARG A 114 -1.91 -2.23 -8.74
N ASP A 115 -1.83 -1.87 -7.46
CA ASP A 115 -1.69 -2.84 -6.38
C ASP A 115 -3.00 -3.49 -5.96
N LEU A 116 -4.14 -2.79 -6.05
CA LEU A 116 -5.41 -3.24 -5.48
C LEU A 116 -5.83 -4.63 -5.97
N PRO A 117 -5.80 -4.96 -7.28
CA PRO A 117 -6.19 -6.30 -7.74
C PRO A 117 -5.38 -7.41 -7.06
N ILE A 118 -4.05 -7.22 -6.96
CA ILE A 118 -3.16 -8.20 -6.34
C ILE A 118 -3.36 -8.23 -4.82
N GLN A 119 -3.58 -7.07 -4.19
CA GLN A 119 -3.87 -7.00 -2.75
C GLN A 119 -5.14 -7.78 -2.39
N LEU A 120 -6.19 -7.69 -3.20
CA LEU A 120 -7.44 -8.43 -2.96
C LEU A 120 -7.23 -9.95 -3.05
N GLU A 121 -6.43 -10.41 -4.02
CA GLU A 121 -6.06 -11.83 -4.13
C GLU A 121 -5.24 -12.31 -2.93
N LEU A 122 -4.25 -11.53 -2.51
CA LEU A 122 -3.42 -11.85 -1.35
C LEU A 122 -4.22 -11.89 -0.05
N VAL A 123 -5.16 -10.96 0.14
CA VAL A 123 -6.09 -10.96 1.28
C VAL A 123 -6.95 -12.22 1.25
N ALA A 124 -7.53 -12.55 0.09
CA ALA A 124 -8.35 -13.75 -0.05
C ALA A 124 -7.56 -15.03 0.26
N ALA A 125 -6.30 -15.10 -0.17
CA ALA A 125 -5.41 -16.21 0.13
C ALA A 125 -5.09 -16.31 1.63
N ASP A 126 -4.75 -15.19 2.27
CA ASP A 126 -4.38 -15.16 3.69
C ASP A 126 -5.57 -15.47 4.61
N GLU A 127 -6.78 -15.02 4.26
CA GLU A 127 -7.99 -15.23 5.06
C GLU A 127 -8.72 -16.55 4.75
N GLY A 128 -8.45 -17.14 3.58
CA GLY A 128 -9.14 -18.35 3.10
C GLY A 128 -10.53 -18.10 2.53
N PHE A 129 -10.97 -16.85 2.41
CA PHE A 129 -12.21 -16.45 1.75
C PHE A 129 -12.07 -15.07 1.10
N ALA A 130 -12.84 -14.83 0.04
CA ALA A 130 -12.81 -13.57 -0.68
C ALA A 130 -13.45 -12.43 0.13
N LEU A 131 -12.96 -11.21 -0.10
CA LEU A 131 -13.61 -10.00 0.42
C LEU A 131 -15.04 -9.90 -0.12
N ASP A 132 -15.92 -9.28 0.67
CA ASP A 132 -17.26 -8.91 0.21
C ASP A 132 -17.20 -8.21 -1.18
N PRO A 133 -17.91 -8.72 -2.20
CA PRO A 133 -17.87 -8.16 -3.54
C PRO A 133 -18.32 -6.70 -3.62
N GLU A 134 -19.24 -6.27 -2.76
CA GLU A 134 -19.68 -4.88 -2.66
C GLU A 134 -18.55 -4.00 -2.14
N LEU A 135 -17.84 -4.42 -1.10
CA LEU A 135 -16.69 -3.69 -0.58
C LEU A 135 -15.53 -3.65 -1.59
N ALA A 136 -15.27 -4.77 -2.28
CA ALA A 136 -14.27 -4.81 -3.35
C ALA A 136 -14.59 -3.84 -4.49
N ARG A 137 -15.86 -3.81 -4.95
CA ARG A 137 -16.33 -2.80 -5.93
C ARG A 137 -16.18 -1.40 -5.36
N ALA A 138 -16.56 -1.19 -4.10
CA ALA A 138 -16.47 0.10 -3.44
C ALA A 138 -15.03 0.60 -3.34
N PHE A 139 -13.99 -0.24 -3.33
CA PHE A 139 -12.61 0.23 -3.40
C PHE A 139 -12.20 0.73 -4.79
N ALA A 140 -12.77 0.16 -5.86
CA ALA A 140 -12.36 0.43 -7.23
C ALA A 140 -13.03 1.66 -7.89
N ILE A 141 -14.15 2.17 -7.34
CA ILE A 141 -15.02 3.17 -8.00
C ILE A 141 -14.28 4.36 -8.65
N ASP A 142 -13.33 4.99 -7.96
CA ASP A 142 -12.65 6.21 -8.44
C ASP A 142 -11.17 5.98 -8.77
N LEU A 143 -10.77 4.71 -8.93
CA LEU A 143 -9.40 4.41 -9.31
C LEU A 143 -9.22 4.66 -10.82
N PRO A 144 -8.14 5.34 -11.22
CA PRO A 144 -7.79 5.46 -12.62
C PRO A 144 -7.42 4.08 -13.18
N PRO A 145 -7.40 3.92 -14.52
CA PRO A 145 -6.76 2.78 -15.13
C PRO A 145 -5.32 2.61 -14.61
N ALA A 146 -4.93 1.37 -14.33
CA ALA A 146 -3.55 1.08 -13.98
C ALA A 146 -2.65 1.38 -15.19
N VAL A 147 -1.67 2.26 -15.01
CA VAL A 147 -0.68 2.61 -16.03
C VAL A 147 0.65 1.98 -15.64
N ASP A 148 1.28 1.24 -16.52
CA ASP A 148 2.57 0.61 -16.23
C ASP A 148 3.66 1.64 -15.88
N LEU A 149 4.68 1.17 -15.16
CA LEU A 149 5.90 1.91 -14.88
C LEU A 149 6.93 1.56 -15.94
N ASP A 150 7.76 2.54 -16.31
CA ASP A 150 8.96 2.24 -17.08
C ASP A 150 9.98 1.46 -16.22
N ARG A 151 11.05 0.98 -16.87
CA ARG A 151 12.08 0.15 -16.23
C ARG A 151 12.77 0.88 -15.07
N GLU A 152 13.03 2.18 -15.22
CA GLU A 152 13.74 2.96 -14.21
C GLU A 152 12.86 3.22 -12.99
N GLN A 153 11.61 3.59 -13.22
CA GLN A 153 10.59 3.74 -12.18
C GLN A 153 10.36 2.42 -11.44
N LEU A 154 10.25 1.30 -12.15
CA LEU A 154 10.12 -0.03 -11.55
C LEU A 154 11.32 -0.36 -10.65
N ALA A 155 12.54 -0.19 -11.18
CA ALA A 155 13.79 -0.40 -10.44
C ALA A 155 13.84 0.45 -9.16
N LEU A 156 13.52 1.74 -9.26
CA LEU A 156 13.46 2.66 -8.12
C LEU A 156 12.47 2.19 -7.05
N ARG A 157 11.26 1.76 -7.44
CA ARG A 157 10.24 1.29 -6.50
C ARG A 157 10.64 -0.01 -5.81
N VAL A 158 11.28 -0.93 -6.53
CA VAL A 158 11.81 -2.18 -5.94
C VAL A 158 12.89 -1.87 -4.92
N ARG A 159 13.86 -0.99 -5.23
CA ARG A 159 14.90 -0.56 -4.26
C ARG A 159 14.27 0.05 -3.01
N ARG A 160 13.30 0.97 -3.18
CA ARG A 160 12.55 1.57 -2.04
C ARG A 160 11.89 0.52 -1.15
N TYR A 161 11.34 -0.55 -1.70
CA TYR A 161 10.79 -1.65 -0.90
C TYR A 161 11.89 -2.46 -0.18
N LEU A 162 12.99 -2.75 -0.87
CA LEU A 162 14.08 -3.56 -0.34
C LEU A 162 14.84 -2.86 0.79
N GLU A 163 14.97 -1.54 0.72
CA GLU A 163 15.70 -0.73 1.70
C GLU A 163 14.76 -0.12 2.75
N GLY A 164 13.48 0.05 2.39
CA GLY A 164 12.49 0.70 3.21
C GLY A 164 11.64 -0.24 4.08
N PRO A 165 10.84 0.35 4.98
CA PRO A 165 9.96 -0.38 5.86
C PRO A 165 8.64 -0.82 5.19
N GLN A 166 8.44 -0.50 3.90
CA GLN A 166 7.19 -0.77 3.19
C GLN A 166 6.83 -2.26 3.24
N PRO A 167 5.60 -2.61 3.62
CA PRO A 167 5.15 -4.00 3.59
C PRO A 167 4.94 -4.50 2.16
N SER A 168 5.15 -5.79 1.92
CA SER A 168 5.16 -6.36 0.55
C SER A 168 3.81 -6.23 -0.16
N ASN A 169 2.70 -6.27 0.56
CA ASN A 169 1.36 -6.05 0.01
C ASN A 169 1.20 -4.66 -0.63
N ALA A 170 1.88 -3.64 -0.11
CA ALA A 170 1.83 -2.27 -0.57
C ALA A 170 2.76 -2.02 -1.77
N ALA A 171 3.58 -3.01 -2.11
CA ALA A 171 4.47 -3.03 -3.26
C ALA A 171 4.17 -4.24 -4.16
N ALA A 172 2.97 -4.83 -4.04
CA ALA A 172 2.69 -6.15 -4.61
C ALA A 172 2.85 -6.14 -6.14
N TRP A 173 2.38 -5.10 -6.81
CA TRP A 173 2.48 -5.00 -8.26
C TRP A 173 3.93 -4.85 -8.72
N VAL A 174 4.72 -3.95 -8.11
CA VAL A 174 6.12 -3.76 -8.51
C VAL A 174 6.96 -5.00 -8.24
N LEU A 175 6.67 -5.72 -7.16
CA LEU A 175 7.34 -6.99 -6.85
C LEU A 175 6.97 -8.10 -7.83
N THR A 176 5.69 -8.21 -8.21
CA THR A 176 5.26 -9.16 -9.24
C THR A 176 5.94 -8.88 -10.57
N ARG A 177 5.92 -7.63 -11.04
CA ARG A 177 6.57 -7.23 -12.30
C ARG A 177 8.07 -7.52 -12.29
N PHE A 178 8.75 -7.17 -11.19
CA PHE A 178 10.17 -7.45 -11.03
C PHE A 178 10.48 -8.95 -11.08
N VAL A 179 9.71 -9.77 -10.36
CA VAL A 179 9.91 -11.23 -10.35
C VAL A 179 9.62 -11.84 -11.73
N ASP A 180 8.60 -11.36 -12.44
CA ASP A 180 8.29 -11.82 -13.79
C ASP A 180 9.42 -11.49 -14.79
N GLU A 181 10.01 -10.29 -14.72
CA GLU A 181 11.13 -9.88 -15.57
C GLU A 181 12.42 -10.70 -15.30
N HIS A 182 12.59 -11.20 -14.07
CA HIS A 182 13.77 -11.92 -13.63
C HIS A 182 13.52 -13.39 -13.29
N ARG A 183 12.44 -13.96 -13.84
CA ARG A 183 11.95 -15.29 -13.47
C ARG A 183 12.97 -16.41 -13.64
N LEU A 184 13.85 -16.31 -14.64
CA LEU A 184 14.91 -17.29 -14.89
C LEU A 184 15.96 -17.34 -13.77
N LEU A 185 16.21 -16.22 -13.09
CA LEU A 185 17.19 -16.15 -12.01
C LEU A 185 16.71 -16.84 -10.72
N LEU A 186 15.41 -17.19 -10.63
CA LEU A 186 14.87 -17.92 -9.48
C LEU A 186 15.52 -19.30 -9.31
N SER A 187 16.00 -19.94 -10.38
CA SER A 187 16.70 -21.23 -10.28
C SER A 187 18.10 -21.12 -9.67
N GLU A 188 18.66 -19.91 -9.59
CA GLU A 188 19.96 -19.65 -8.95
C GLU A 188 19.85 -19.38 -7.45
N LEU A 189 18.63 -19.24 -6.94
CA LEU A 189 18.37 -19.01 -5.51
C LEU A 189 18.31 -20.33 -4.74
N SER A 190 18.42 -20.24 -3.41
CA SER A 190 18.19 -21.39 -2.54
C SER A 190 16.75 -21.92 -2.72
N PRO A 191 16.49 -23.22 -2.49
CA PRO A 191 15.13 -23.78 -2.56
C PRO A 191 14.13 -23.03 -1.68
N THR A 192 14.54 -22.61 -0.48
CA THR A 192 13.74 -21.81 0.45
C THR A 192 13.37 -20.45 -0.14
N ASP A 193 14.33 -19.70 -0.69
CA ASP A 193 14.09 -18.37 -1.26
C ASP A 193 13.20 -18.42 -2.50
N ARG A 194 13.49 -19.39 -3.37
CA ARG A 194 12.69 -19.65 -4.55
C ARG A 194 11.24 -19.96 -4.16
N ALA A 195 11.03 -20.84 -3.18
CA ALA A 195 9.69 -21.17 -2.69
C ALA A 195 8.96 -19.97 -2.07
N LEU A 196 9.67 -19.09 -1.34
CA LEU A 196 9.11 -17.85 -0.80
C LEU A 196 8.60 -16.94 -1.92
N ILE A 197 9.43 -16.69 -2.93
CA ILE A 197 9.14 -15.76 -4.02
C ILE A 197 8.05 -16.34 -4.94
N GLU A 198 8.22 -17.57 -5.41
CA GLU A 198 7.24 -18.25 -6.27
C GLU A 198 5.89 -18.38 -5.55
N GLY A 199 5.90 -18.81 -4.29
CA GLY A 199 4.68 -18.97 -3.50
C GLY A 199 3.96 -17.66 -3.26
N ARG A 200 4.65 -16.64 -2.74
CA ARG A 200 4.00 -15.39 -2.31
C ARG A 200 3.76 -14.40 -3.46
N VAL A 201 4.72 -14.24 -4.36
CA VAL A 201 4.70 -13.16 -5.37
C VAL A 201 4.07 -13.63 -6.68
N VAL A 202 4.40 -14.84 -7.13
CA VAL A 202 3.91 -15.38 -8.41
C VAL A 202 2.56 -16.08 -8.22
N LEU A 203 2.48 -17.02 -7.27
CA LEU A 203 1.30 -17.86 -7.05
C LEU A 203 0.30 -17.25 -6.06
N ARG A 204 0.64 -16.11 -5.44
CA ARG A 204 -0.23 -15.35 -4.51
C ARG A 204 -0.80 -16.21 -3.38
N GLN A 205 0.00 -17.15 -2.89
CA GLN A 205 -0.40 -18.08 -1.85
C GLN A 205 -0.43 -17.43 -0.46
N SER A 206 -1.19 -18.04 0.44
CA SER A 206 -1.24 -17.65 1.85
C SER A 206 0.11 -17.80 2.52
N TRP A 207 0.39 -16.96 3.52
CA TRP A 207 1.64 -17.07 4.28
C TRP A 207 1.85 -18.43 4.93
N GLU A 208 0.80 -19.10 5.38
CA GLU A 208 0.89 -20.46 5.94
C GLU A 208 1.28 -21.52 4.91
N ARG A 209 0.81 -21.38 3.66
CA ARG A 209 1.23 -22.28 2.58
C ARG A 209 2.66 -22.00 2.16
N VAL A 210 3.01 -20.73 2.03
CA VAL A 210 4.37 -20.28 1.67
C VAL A 210 5.38 -20.75 2.71
N ALA A 211 5.09 -20.63 4.01
CA ALA A 211 5.96 -21.10 5.08
C ALA A 211 6.24 -22.61 4.98
N ARG A 212 5.19 -23.43 4.77
CA ARG A 212 5.34 -24.88 4.60
C ARG A 212 6.19 -25.23 3.37
N SER A 213 5.94 -24.60 2.23
CA SER A 213 6.70 -24.85 1.01
C SER A 213 8.16 -24.41 1.11
N ALA A 214 8.44 -23.36 1.90
CA ALA A 214 9.79 -22.86 2.14
C ALA A 214 10.53 -23.59 3.27
N GLY A 215 9.88 -24.50 4.00
CA GLY A 215 10.46 -25.19 5.16
C GLY A 215 10.66 -24.28 6.38
N LEU A 216 9.75 -23.31 6.60
CA LEU A 216 9.83 -22.33 7.68
C LEU A 216 8.73 -22.54 8.73
N ASP A 217 9.04 -22.15 9.96
CA ASP A 217 8.14 -22.28 11.12
C ASP A 217 7.04 -21.19 11.14
N GLY A 218 6.09 -21.31 10.22
CA GLY A 218 4.85 -20.53 10.18
C GLY A 218 4.93 -19.19 9.44
N ALA A 219 3.75 -18.58 9.27
CA ALA A 219 3.55 -17.37 8.48
C ALA A 219 4.49 -16.22 8.83
N ALA A 220 4.71 -15.95 10.13
CA ALA A 220 5.55 -14.83 10.57
C ALA A 220 7.03 -15.00 10.15
N SER A 221 7.54 -16.23 10.10
CA SER A 221 8.89 -16.52 9.62
C SER A 221 9.00 -16.26 8.12
N ALA A 222 8.03 -16.75 7.34
CA ALA A 222 7.96 -16.50 5.89
C ALA A 222 7.85 -15.00 5.56
N MET A 223 7.03 -14.25 6.29
CA MET A 223 6.90 -12.79 6.13
C MET A 223 8.24 -12.07 6.31
N ARG A 224 9.02 -12.44 7.33
CA ARG A 224 10.34 -11.85 7.59
C ARG A 224 11.39 -12.26 6.55
N ALA A 225 11.29 -13.48 6.02
CA ALA A 225 12.25 -14.02 5.06
C ALA A 225 12.03 -13.52 3.62
N LEU A 226 10.83 -13.05 3.26
CA LEU A 226 10.53 -12.63 1.88
C LEU A 226 11.42 -11.48 1.39
N ARG A 227 11.60 -10.40 2.18
CA ARG A 227 12.41 -9.26 1.74
C ARG A 227 13.88 -9.64 1.52
N PRO A 228 14.55 -10.39 2.42
CA PRO A 228 15.87 -10.96 2.15
C PRO A 228 15.94 -11.83 0.88
N ALA A 229 14.93 -12.66 0.62
CA ALA A 229 14.88 -13.49 -0.59
C ALA A 229 14.80 -12.62 -1.86
N LEU A 230 13.93 -11.61 -1.87
CA LEU A 230 13.80 -10.65 -2.97
C LEU A 230 15.08 -9.82 -3.16
N ARG A 231 15.82 -9.51 -2.09
CA ARG A 231 17.11 -8.84 -2.20
C ARG A 231 18.14 -9.70 -2.94
N ARG A 232 18.22 -11.01 -2.63
CA ARG A 232 19.10 -11.94 -3.35
C ARG A 232 18.75 -12.04 -4.84
N LEU A 233 17.46 -12.02 -5.18
CA LEU A 233 17.04 -11.92 -6.58
C LEU A 233 17.52 -10.60 -7.23
N ALA A 234 17.38 -9.48 -6.51
CA ALA A 234 17.83 -8.17 -6.98
C ALA A 234 19.35 -8.05 -7.16
N GLU A 235 20.15 -8.69 -6.31
CA GLU A 235 21.60 -8.80 -6.47
C GLU A 235 21.96 -9.56 -7.75
N ARG A 236 21.31 -10.71 -8.00
CA ARG A 236 21.50 -11.49 -9.24
C ARG A 236 21.05 -10.72 -10.49
N ALA A 237 20.00 -9.93 -10.37
CA ALA A 237 19.49 -9.08 -11.43
C ALA A 237 20.36 -7.83 -11.69
N GLY A 238 21.38 -7.57 -10.88
CA GLY A 238 22.21 -6.36 -10.95
C GLY A 238 21.47 -5.08 -10.54
N LEU A 239 20.33 -5.20 -9.85
CA LEU A 239 19.52 -4.06 -9.41
C LEU A 239 20.05 -3.43 -8.12
N VAL A 240 20.67 -4.25 -7.26
CA VAL A 240 21.31 -3.86 -5.99
C VAL A 240 22.74 -4.37 -6.01
N SER A 241 23.70 -3.52 -5.64
CA SER A 241 25.11 -3.92 -5.53
C SER A 241 25.30 -4.86 -4.33
N ASN A 242 26.22 -5.81 -4.45
CA ASN A 242 26.71 -6.60 -3.30
C ASN A 242 27.47 -5.73 -2.28
N ASP A 243 27.73 -4.46 -2.59
CA ASP A 243 28.43 -3.52 -1.73
C ASP A 243 27.44 -2.57 -1.02
N PRO A 244 27.25 -2.68 0.30
CA PRO A 244 26.32 -1.85 1.07
C PRO A 244 26.68 -0.35 1.10
N GLY A 245 27.83 0.07 0.58
CA GLY A 245 28.29 1.46 0.58
C GLY A 245 27.98 2.31 -0.66
N ALA A 246 27.55 1.72 -1.78
CA ALA A 246 27.52 2.42 -3.07
C ALA A 246 26.30 3.34 -3.31
N TRP A 247 25.24 3.23 -2.50
CA TRP A 247 23.92 3.83 -2.78
C TRP A 247 23.63 5.13 -2.03
N ALA A 248 24.36 5.41 -0.95
CA ALA A 248 24.13 6.60 -0.11
C ALA A 248 24.36 7.92 -0.88
N ASP A 249 25.17 7.87 -1.94
CA ASP A 249 25.50 9.03 -2.78
C ASP A 249 24.42 9.37 -3.82
N ASP A 250 23.54 8.44 -4.17
CA ASP A 250 22.60 8.59 -5.30
C ASP A 250 21.22 9.08 -4.85
N ALA A 251 20.81 8.78 -3.61
CA ALA A 251 19.52 9.19 -3.03
C ALA A 251 19.35 10.71 -2.85
N PHE A 252 20.43 11.49 -2.97
CA PHE A 252 20.44 12.96 -2.84
C PHE A 252 20.81 13.69 -4.13
N ARG A 253 21.08 13.01 -5.25
CA ARG A 253 21.56 13.65 -6.50
C ARG A 253 20.49 13.98 -7.53
N HIS A 254 19.23 13.60 -7.31
CA HIS A 254 18.12 13.91 -8.21
C HIS A 254 17.12 14.91 -7.62
N GLU A 255 17.63 15.99 -7.03
CA GLU A 255 16.91 17.26 -6.84
C GLU A 255 17.88 18.41 -7.13
N GLY A 256 18.17 18.63 -8.42
CA GLY A 256 18.95 19.75 -8.94
C GLY A 256 18.32 20.27 -10.22
#